data_AF-A0A7X7L0X3-F1
#
_entry.id   AF-A0A7X7L0X3-F1
#
_cell.length_a   1.000
_cell.length_b   1.000
_cell.length_c   1.000
_cell.angle_alpha   90.00
_cell.angle_beta   90.00
_cell.angle_gamma   90.00
#
_symmetry.space_group_name_H-M   'P 1'
#
loop_
_entity.id
_entity.type
_entity.pdbx_description
1 polymer ?
#
loop_
_entity_poly.entity_id
_entity_poly.type
_entity_poly.pdbx_seq_one_letter_code
_entity_poly.pdbx_strand_id
1 'polypeptide(L)'
;MSYIRLMAVGLASFYIAMVSNDLAARAAVQLSWIAGLSIAMAGHLLNVALGAIAILAHGVRLNMLEFSNNAGVQWSGYSYDPFARRQLGKKE
;
A
#
# COMPACT_ATOMS: atom_id res chain seq x y z
N MET A 1 -8.18 16.27 -2.76
CA MET A 1 -7.49 15.59 -1.62
C MET A 1 -6.64 14.36 -1.99
N SER A 2 -6.56 13.91 -3.26
CA SER A 2 -5.79 12.68 -3.59
C SER A 2 -4.28 12.91 -3.74
N TYR A 3 -3.88 14.02 -4.35
CA TYR A 3 -2.46 14.33 -4.66
C TYR A 3 -1.61 14.67 -3.43
N ILE A 4 -2.18 15.31 -2.41
CA ILE A 4 -1.50 15.58 -1.12
C ILE A 4 -1.00 14.28 -0.47
N ARG A 5 -1.71 13.17 -0.69
CA ARG A 5 -1.39 11.89 -0.08
C ARG A 5 -0.14 11.25 -0.69
N LEU A 6 -0.02 11.35 -2.02
CA LEU A 6 1.20 10.96 -2.75
C LEU A 6 2.40 11.81 -2.30
N MET A 7 2.19 13.12 -2.10
CA MET A 7 3.22 14.01 -1.54
C MET A 7 3.63 13.62 -0.11
N ALA A 8 2.67 13.28 0.76
CA ALA A 8 2.94 12.88 2.14
C ALA A 8 3.76 11.58 2.21
N VAL A 9 3.45 10.60 1.34
CA VAL A 9 4.23 9.37 1.19
C VAL A 9 5.65 9.65 0.71
N GLY A 10 5.83 10.57 -0.25
CA GLY A 10 7.15 10.99 -0.71
C GLY A 10 7.97 11.65 0.42
N LEU A 11 7.35 12.54 1.19
CA LEU A 11 7.98 13.20 2.34
C LEU A 11 8.37 12.18 3.43
N ALA A 12 7.49 11.23 3.74
CA ALA A 12 7.79 10.17 4.71
C ALA A 12 8.99 9.31 4.27
N SER A 13 9.04 8.94 2.98
CA SER A 13 10.15 8.17 2.41
C SER A 13 11.48 8.94 2.47
N PHE A 14 11.43 10.26 2.27
CA PHE A 14 12.61 11.12 2.42
C PHE A 14 13.15 11.14 3.86
N TYR A 15 12.27 11.30 4.85
CA TYR A 15 12.68 11.27 6.26
C TYR A 15 13.25 9.91 6.68
N ILE A 16 12.67 8.81 6.21
CA ILE A 16 13.19 7.46 6.48
C ILE A 16 14.60 7.30 5.89
N ALA A 17 14.83 7.75 4.65
CA ALA A 17 16.15 7.71 4.04
C ALA A 17 17.18 8.56 4.81
N MET A 18 16.79 9.75 5.28
CA MET A 18 17.67 10.62 6.07
C MET A 18 18.08 9.99 7.39
N VAL A 19 17.11 9.45 8.14
CA VAL A 19 17.38 8.79 9.43
C VAL A 19 18.22 7.53 9.23
N SER A 20 17.94 6.75 8.18
CA SER A 20 18.73 5.57 7.84
C SER A 20 20.18 5.94 7.52
N ASN A 21 20.41 7.04 6.81
CA ASN A 21 21.76 7.49 6.47
C ASN A 21 22.52 7.99 7.72
N ASP A 22 21.85 8.73 8.60
CA ASP A 22 22.44 9.17 9.88
C ASP A 22 22.80 7.96 10.76
N LEU A 23 21.92 6.95 10.84
CA LEU A 23 22.19 5.72 11.59
C LEU A 23 23.37 4.93 10.99
N ALA A 24 23.42 4.80 9.66
CA ALA A 24 24.51 4.13 8.97
C ALA A 24 25.86 4.87 9.17
N ALA A 25 25.86 6.20 9.10
CA ALA A 25 27.06 7.01 9.32
C ALA A 25 27.59 6.87 10.75
N ARG A 26 26.71 6.91 11.75
CA ARG A 26 27.08 6.68 13.15
C ARG A 26 27.63 5.28 13.38
N ALA A 27 27.01 4.26 12.78
CA ALA A 27 27.47 2.87 12.88
C ALA A 27 28.81 2.64 12.16
N ALA A 28 29.05 3.32 11.03
CA ALA A 28 30.32 3.27 10.31
C ALA A 28 31.49 3.81 11.15
N VAL A 29 31.25 4.89 11.90
CA VAL A 29 32.25 5.53 12.77
C VAL A 29 32.47 4.75 14.06
N GLN A 30 31.42 4.21 14.68
CA GLN A 30 31.52 3.57 16.00
C GLN A 30 31.92 2.09 15.97
N LEU A 31 31.53 1.34 14.94
CA LEU A 31 31.66 -0.12 14.94
C LEU A 31 32.57 -0.61 13.80
N SER A 32 32.18 -0.34 12.55
CA SER A 32 32.99 -0.58 11.36
C SER A 32 32.24 -0.14 10.10
N TRP A 33 32.97 0.14 9.02
CA TRP A 33 32.40 0.40 7.70
C TRP A 33 31.48 -0.71 7.18
N ILE A 34 31.76 -1.97 7.55
CA ILE A 34 30.95 -3.14 7.16
C ILE A 34 29.58 -3.10 7.85
N ALA A 35 29.54 -2.75 9.13
CA ALA A 35 28.29 -2.58 9.87
C ALA A 35 27.47 -1.37 9.37
N GLY A 36 28.15 -0.27 9.00
CA GLY A 36 27.47 0.87 8.37
C GLY A 36 26.85 0.52 7.03
N LEU A 37 27.55 -0.24 6.19
CA LEU A 37 27.07 -0.67 4.87
C LEU A 37 25.84 -1.60 4.97
N SER A 38 25.83 -2.55 5.91
CA SER A 38 24.69 -3.45 6.09
C SER A 38 23.44 -2.70 6.55
N ILE A 39 23.60 -1.72 7.45
CA ILE A 39 22.50 -0.85 7.91
C ILE A 39 21.97 0.03 6.77
N ALA A 40 22.86 0.62 5.96
CA ALA A 40 22.47 1.42 4.81
C ALA A 40 21.66 0.59 3.80
N MET A 41 22.13 -0.63 3.46
CA MET A 41 21.40 -1.54 2.57
C MET A 41 20.03 -1.91 3.13
N ALA A 42 19.95 -2.26 4.42
CA ALA A 42 18.69 -2.61 5.06
C ALA A 42 17.70 -1.43 5.06
N GLY A 43 18.17 -0.22 5.33
CA GLY A 43 17.31 0.96 5.32
C GLY A 43 16.86 1.39 3.93
N HIS A 44 17.70 1.28 2.91
CA HIS A 44 17.28 1.50 1.52
C HIS A 44 16.26 0.46 1.06
N LEU A 45 16.48 -0.82 1.39
CA LEU A 45 15.54 -1.90 1.09
C LEU A 45 14.18 -1.65 1.75
N LEU A 46 14.18 -1.29 3.04
CA LEU A 46 12.96 -0.95 3.78
C LEU A 46 12.23 0.25 3.15
N ASN A 47 12.96 1.30 2.77
CA ASN A 47 12.39 2.49 2.17
C ASN A 47 11.69 2.17 0.82
N VAL A 48 12.31 1.33 -0.02
CA VAL A 48 11.72 0.89 -1.29
C VAL A 48 10.49 0.01 -1.06
N ALA A 49 10.55 -0.92 -0.10
CA ALA A 49 9.43 -1.78 0.24
C ALA A 49 8.20 -0.99 0.73
N LEU A 50 8.42 -0.02 1.63
CA LEU A 50 7.36 0.85 2.14
C LEU A 50 6.79 1.74 1.03
N GLY A 51 7.64 2.28 0.15
CA GLY A 51 7.21 3.05 -1.02
C GLY A 51 6.34 2.23 -1.97
N ALA A 52 6.71 0.99 -2.26
CA ALA A 52 5.93 0.10 -3.13
C ALA A 52 4.54 -0.20 -2.54
N ILE A 53 4.47 -0.54 -1.25
CA ILE A 53 3.20 -0.80 -0.55
C ILE A 53 2.33 0.46 -0.54
N ALA A 54 2.94 1.63 -0.28
CA ALA A 54 2.23 2.90 -0.24
C ALA A 54 1.61 3.28 -1.61
N ILE A 55 2.36 3.06 -2.70
CA ILE A 55 1.88 3.29 -4.07
C ILE A 55 0.74 2.33 -4.41
N LEU A 56 0.85 1.05 -4.07
CA LEU A 56 -0.22 0.08 -4.31
C LEU A 56 -1.49 0.44 -3.53
N ALA A 57 -1.38 0.77 -2.24
CA ALA A 57 -2.53 1.16 -1.42
C ALA A 57 -3.19 2.47 -1.89
N HIS A 58 -2.39 3.44 -2.34
CA HIS A 58 -2.92 4.67 -2.95
C HIS A 58 -3.51 4.44 -4.33
N GLY A 59 -2.88 3.58 -5.13
CA GLY A 59 -3.32 3.18 -6.45
C GLY A 59 -4.67 2.48 -6.39
N VAL A 60 -4.88 1.54 -5.46
CA VAL A 60 -6.19 0.90 -5.22
C VAL A 60 -7.24 1.94 -4.81
N ARG A 61 -6.86 2.89 -3.95
CA ARG A 61 -7.76 3.95 -3.51
C ARG A 61 -8.17 4.87 -4.66
N LEU A 62 -7.24 5.25 -5.53
CA LEU A 62 -7.49 6.05 -6.73
C LEU A 62 -8.26 5.24 -7.79
N ASN A 63 -7.90 3.98 -8.02
CA ASN A 63 -8.55 3.08 -8.96
C ASN A 63 -10.01 2.84 -8.56
N MET A 64 -10.29 2.58 -7.28
CA MET A 64 -11.67 2.50 -6.79
C MET A 64 -12.41 3.83 -6.90
N LEU A 65 -11.82 4.97 -6.58
CA LEU A 65 -12.53 6.26 -6.61
C LEU A 65 -12.75 6.80 -8.03
N GLU A 66 -11.80 6.64 -8.96
CA GLU A 66 -11.93 7.14 -10.33
C GLU A 66 -12.78 6.21 -11.21
N PHE A 67 -12.71 4.88 -11.03
CA PHE A 67 -13.63 3.97 -11.72
C PHE A 67 -15.01 3.89 -11.06
N SER A 68 -15.16 3.93 -9.73
CA SER A 68 -16.50 3.88 -9.09
C SER A 68 -17.30 5.15 -9.31
N ASN A 69 -16.64 6.32 -9.37
CA ASN A 69 -17.34 7.60 -9.52
C ASN A 69 -17.75 7.88 -10.97
N ASN A 70 -16.92 7.53 -11.97
CA ASN A 70 -17.30 7.69 -13.39
C ASN A 70 -18.14 6.52 -13.94
N ALA A 71 -18.06 5.32 -13.37
CA ALA A 71 -18.86 4.17 -13.83
C ALA A 71 -20.28 4.12 -13.24
N GLY A 72 -20.68 5.10 -12.40
CA GLY A 72 -22.04 5.13 -11.83
C GLY A 72 -22.39 3.89 -11.01
N VAL A 73 -21.39 3.14 -10.53
CA VAL A 73 -21.60 1.92 -9.74
C VAL A 73 -21.98 2.35 -8.33
N GLN A 74 -23.29 2.58 -8.16
CA GLN A 74 -23.94 2.51 -6.87
C GLN A 74 -23.77 1.06 -6.40
N TRP A 75 -22.90 0.81 -5.42
CA TRP A 75 -22.82 -0.48 -4.71
C TRP A 75 -24.07 -0.76 -3.85
N SER A 76 -25.24 -0.32 -4.33
CA SER A 76 -26.58 -0.66 -3.86
C SER A 76 -27.20 -1.66 -4.86
N GLY A 77 -26.46 -2.72 -5.20
CA GLY A 77 -26.94 -3.83 -6.00
C GLY A 77 -27.24 -5.03 -5.12
N TYR A 78 -28.48 -5.53 -5.16
CA TYR A 78 -28.86 -6.79 -4.51
C TYR A 78 -28.16 -7.96 -5.22
N SER A 79 -27.69 -8.95 -4.45
CA SER A 79 -27.07 -10.17 -5.01
C SER A 79 -28.10 -10.93 -5.83
N TYR A 80 -27.94 -10.95 -7.15
CA TYR A 80 -28.86 -11.64 -8.05
C TYR A 80 -28.68 -13.16 -7.90
N ASP A 81 -29.66 -13.81 -7.27
CA ASP A 81 -29.74 -15.27 -7.15
C ASP A 81 -30.85 -15.80 -8.09
N PRO A 82 -30.52 -16.12 -9.36
CA PRO A 82 -31.51 -16.60 -10.31
C PRO A 82 -31.89 -18.05 -10.01
N PHE A 83 -33.19 -18.25 -9.77
CA PHE A 83 -33.85 -19.55 -9.69
C PHE A 83 -33.08 -20.60 -8.88
N ALA A 84 -32.98 -20.36 -7.56
CA ALA A 84 -32.99 -21.47 -6.63
C ALA A 84 -34.24 -22.30 -6.95
N ARG A 85 -34.06 -23.43 -7.66
CA ARG A 85 -35.09 -24.43 -7.87
C ARG A 85 -35.63 -24.77 -6.49
N ARG A 86 -36.77 -24.18 -6.15
CA ARG A 86 -37.65 -24.68 -5.11
C ARG A 86 -37.96 -26.10 -5.56
N GLN A 87 -37.21 -27.06 -5.05
CA GLN A 87 -37.61 -28.45 -5.05
C GLN A 87 -38.92 -28.45 -4.29
N LEU A 88 -40.01 -28.36 -5.05
CA LEU A 88 -41.35 -28.69 -4.60
C LEU A 88 -41.24 -30.12 -4.10
N GLY A 89 -41.11 -30.25 -2.78
CA GLY A 89 -41.22 -31.49 -2.06
C GLY A 89 -42.54 -32.13 -2.47
N LYS A 90 -42.39 -33.13 -3.33
CA LYS A 90 -43.20 -34.33 -3.52
C LYS A 90 -44.47 -34.35 -2.65
N LYS A 91 -45.63 -34.25 -3.31
CA LYS A 91 -46.88 -34.85 -2.81
C LYS A 91 -46.62 -36.35 -2.63
N GLU A 92 -46.76 -36.86 -1.42
CA GLU A 92 -47.56 -38.04 -1.03
C GLU A 92 -48.00 -37.86 0.42
#